data_AF-A0AAP2Q5B0-F1
#
_entry.id   AF-A0AAP2Q5B0-F1
#
_cell.length_a   1.000
_cell.length_b   1.000
_cell.length_c   1.000
_cell.angle_alpha   90.00
_cell.angle_beta   90.00
_cell.angle_gamma   90.00
#
_symmetry.space_group_name_H-M   'P 1'
#
loop_
_entity.id
_entity.type
_entity.pdbx_description
1 polymer ?
#
loop_
_entity_poly.entity_id
_entity_poly.type
_entity_poly.pdbx_seq_one_letter_code
_entity_poly.pdbx_strand_id
1 'polypeptide(L)'
;MTKINIEREEFIRVGTTLYKLVNQPRLNGGYVKKRIPWNAETLRQDYGKGFMASIPKYDGFCTVPDHVGYKPVVDKFLNLYEPIEHQPVQGEFPHICSLVRHIFGEQYELGMDYLQLLYLQPVQKLPILLLVSEERNTGKSTFLNFLKAVFQSNVTFNTNEDFRSQFNSDWAGKLLIVVDEVLLSRREDSERLKNLSTTLSYKVEAKGKDRDEIAFFAKFVLCSNNEHLPVIIDAGETRYWVRKINRLENDDTGFLQKLKDEIPAFLHFLAQRKLSTEKESRMWFNPKLLHTAALQRIIRSNRNRLEIEMSELILDIMESVGTDSFSFCLNDVLPLLVNTQVKAEKHQVRKVVQDCWKLTPVHNTLTYTTYQVDYTRDCHYSPIRRTGRFYTVTKERLEIP
;
A
#
# COMPACT_ATOMS: atom_id res chain seq x y z
N MET A 1 34.54 -39.86 -16.87
CA MET A 1 33.54 -39.55 -15.83
C MET A 1 34.27 -38.86 -14.69
N THR A 2 34.38 -37.54 -14.80
CA THR A 2 35.12 -36.66 -13.90
C THR A 2 34.31 -36.46 -12.62
N LYS A 3 34.98 -36.58 -11.48
CA LYS A 3 34.45 -36.35 -10.13
C LYS A 3 33.66 -35.04 -10.08
N ILE A 4 32.34 -35.14 -9.99
CA ILE A 4 31.46 -34.03 -9.61
C ILE A 4 31.85 -33.68 -8.17
N ASN A 5 32.40 -32.49 -7.97
CA ASN A 5 32.61 -31.89 -6.65
C ASN A 5 31.30 -31.99 -5.87
N ILE A 6 31.27 -32.82 -4.83
CA ILE A 6 30.25 -32.72 -3.78
C ILE A 6 30.52 -31.36 -3.12
N GLU A 7 29.72 -30.36 -3.45
CA GLU A 7 29.71 -29.08 -2.76
C GLU A 7 29.67 -29.35 -1.25
N ARG A 8 30.59 -28.73 -0.50
CA ARG A 8 30.65 -28.88 0.96
C ARG A 8 29.27 -28.54 1.54
N GLU A 9 28.62 -29.50 2.19
CA GLU A 9 27.35 -29.25 2.87
C GLU A 9 27.55 -28.18 3.97
N GLU A 10 26.81 -27.07 3.86
CA GLU A 10 26.90 -25.96 4.80
C GLU A 10 25.96 -26.16 5.99
N PHE A 11 26.52 -26.16 7.20
CA PHE A 11 25.78 -26.22 8.45
C PHE A 11 26.05 -24.97 9.30
N ILE A 12 25.03 -24.55 10.04
CA ILE A 12 25.14 -23.46 11.02
C ILE A 12 24.44 -23.85 12.32
N ARG A 13 24.89 -23.29 13.44
CA ARG A 13 24.20 -23.39 14.72
C ARG A 13 23.70 -22.01 15.14
N VAL A 14 22.41 -21.88 15.37
CA VAL A 14 21.79 -20.64 15.87
C VAL A 14 21.13 -20.95 17.20
N GLY A 15 21.60 -20.31 18.27
CA GLY A 15 21.28 -20.68 19.64
C GLY A 15 21.66 -22.14 19.91
N THR A 16 20.65 -22.95 20.26
CA THR A 16 20.80 -24.39 20.53
C THR A 16 20.48 -25.27 19.32
N THR A 17 19.93 -24.71 18.24
CA THR A 17 19.45 -25.47 17.08
C THR A 17 20.47 -25.48 15.94
N LEU A 18 20.67 -26.65 15.34
CA LEU A 18 21.46 -26.81 14.12
C LEU A 18 20.57 -26.68 12.89
N TYR A 19 21.10 -26.07 11.85
CA TYR A 19 20.45 -25.93 10.56
C TYR A 19 21.38 -26.38 9.44
N LYS A 20 20.84 -27.13 8.49
CA LYS A 20 21.46 -27.39 7.19
C LYS A 20 21.00 -26.32 6.21
N LEU A 21 21.95 -25.66 5.54
CA LEU A 21 21.68 -24.75 4.44
C LEU A 21 21.60 -25.57 3.16
N VAL A 22 20.40 -25.68 2.59
CA VAL A 22 20.16 -26.45 1.38
C VAL A 22 19.72 -25.54 0.25
N ASN A 23 20.21 -25.81 -0.95
CA ASN A 23 19.72 -25.20 -2.17
C ASN A 23 18.62 -26.11 -2.74
N GLN A 24 17.36 -25.80 -2.44
CA GLN A 24 16.23 -26.58 -2.96
C GLN A 24 15.95 -26.18 -4.42
N PRO A 25 15.98 -27.13 -5.38
CA PRO A 25 15.70 -26.82 -6.78
C PRO A 25 14.24 -26.36 -6.98
N ARG A 26 14.05 -25.40 -7.89
CA ARG A 26 12.75 -24.93 -8.37
C ARG A 26 12.42 -25.54 -9.74
N LEU A 27 11.14 -25.52 -10.09
CA LEU A 27 10.63 -25.92 -11.40
C LEU A 27 11.32 -25.20 -12.58
N ASN A 28 11.78 -23.96 -12.36
CA ASN A 28 12.36 -23.12 -13.42
C ASN A 28 13.89 -23.26 -13.54
N GLY A 29 14.50 -24.29 -12.95
CA GLY A 29 15.94 -24.55 -13.05
C GLY A 29 16.85 -23.73 -12.13
N GLY A 30 16.28 -22.94 -11.20
CA GLY A 30 17.02 -22.22 -10.16
C GLY A 30 16.94 -22.90 -8.78
N TYR A 31 17.58 -22.33 -7.77
CA TYR A 31 17.57 -22.85 -6.39
C TYR A 31 16.97 -21.86 -5.38
N VAL A 32 16.47 -22.38 -4.25
CA VAL A 32 16.08 -21.60 -3.06
C VAL A 32 16.94 -22.03 -1.90
N LYS A 33 17.66 -21.09 -1.30
CA LYS A 33 18.35 -21.36 -0.05
C LYS A 33 17.31 -21.55 1.06
N LYS A 34 17.24 -22.75 1.63
CA LYS A 34 16.39 -23.10 2.77
C LYS A 34 17.24 -23.51 3.96
N ARG A 35 16.73 -23.17 5.14
CA ARG A 35 17.27 -23.60 6.43
C ARG A 35 16.40 -24.73 6.95
N ILE A 36 16.96 -25.94 7.01
CA ILE A 36 16.26 -27.10 7.55
C ILE A 36 16.84 -27.40 8.94
N PRO A 37 16.01 -27.41 10.00
CA PRO A 37 16.46 -27.88 11.31
C PRO A 37 17.05 -29.27 11.18
N TRP A 38 18.26 -29.47 11.70
CA TRP A 38 19.00 -30.71 11.57
C TRP A 38 19.27 -31.31 12.94
N ASN A 39 19.14 -32.63 13.07
CA ASN A 39 19.41 -33.32 14.32
C ASN A 39 20.94 -33.39 14.55
N ALA A 40 21.37 -33.06 15.77
CA ALA A 40 22.77 -33.13 16.16
C ALA A 40 23.33 -34.56 16.15
N GLU A 41 22.49 -35.56 16.44
CA GLU A 41 22.91 -36.96 16.47
C GLU A 41 23.14 -37.51 15.07
N THR A 42 22.25 -37.23 14.11
CA THR A 42 22.44 -37.62 12.71
C THR A 42 23.69 -36.96 12.12
N LEU A 43 23.89 -35.66 12.40
CA LEU A 43 25.10 -34.95 11.96
C LEU A 43 26.39 -35.59 12.50
N ARG A 44 26.35 -36.06 13.75
CA ARG A 44 27.48 -36.75 14.39
C ARG A 44 27.71 -38.14 13.80
N GLN A 45 26.65 -38.86 13.43
CA GLN A 45 26.75 -40.16 12.76
C GLN A 45 27.34 -40.01 11.36
N ASP A 46 26.89 -39.00 10.60
CA ASP A 46 27.30 -38.78 9.21
C ASP A 46 28.73 -38.21 9.07
N TYR A 47 29.11 -37.26 9.95
CA TYR A 47 30.37 -36.49 9.82
C TYR A 47 31.35 -36.66 10.99
N GLY A 48 30.97 -37.42 12.03
CA GLY A 48 31.79 -37.65 13.22
C GLY A 48 31.73 -36.53 14.26
N LYS A 49 32.29 -36.79 15.45
CA LYS A 49 32.24 -35.88 16.62
C LYS A 49 33.01 -34.57 16.41
N GLY A 50 34.10 -34.59 15.65
CA GLY A 50 34.96 -33.42 15.43
C GLY A 50 34.34 -32.33 14.55
N PHE A 51 33.44 -32.70 13.64
CA PHE A 51 32.80 -31.77 12.70
C PHE A 51 31.94 -30.71 13.38
N MET A 52 31.36 -31.03 14.55
CA MET A 52 30.56 -30.09 15.34
C MET A 52 31.35 -28.86 15.80
N ALA A 53 32.67 -28.97 15.95
CA ALA A 53 33.52 -27.85 16.35
C ALA A 53 33.73 -26.84 15.21
N SER A 54 33.67 -27.28 13.95
CA SER A 54 33.86 -26.43 12.77
C SER A 54 32.60 -25.66 12.35
N ILE A 55 31.44 -25.95 12.93
CA ILE A 55 30.17 -25.31 12.56
C ILE A 55 30.12 -23.88 13.13
N PRO A 56 29.87 -22.85 12.30
CA PRO A 56 29.66 -21.48 12.77
C PRO A 56 28.50 -21.38 13.77
N LYS A 57 28.71 -20.58 14.83
CA LYS A 57 27.78 -20.43 15.96
C LYS A 57 27.30 -18.99 16.05
N TYR A 58 25.98 -18.84 16.10
CA TYR A 58 25.29 -17.56 16.24
C TYR A 58 24.38 -17.60 17.46
N ASP A 59 24.14 -16.45 18.07
CA ASP A 59 23.31 -16.32 19.27
C ASP A 59 21.81 -16.33 18.91
N GLY A 60 21.45 -15.81 17.74
CA GLY A 60 20.08 -15.75 17.26
C GLY A 60 19.95 -15.25 15.83
N PHE A 61 18.72 -14.96 15.43
CA PHE A 61 18.40 -14.31 14.16
C PHE A 61 18.14 -12.81 14.38
N CYS A 62 18.48 -12.00 13.38
CA CYS A 62 18.12 -10.59 13.32
C CYS A 62 17.61 -10.24 11.92
N THR A 63 16.94 -9.11 11.75
CA THR A 63 16.59 -8.59 10.42
C THR A 63 17.06 -7.15 10.33
N VAL A 64 18.23 -6.95 9.72
CA VAL A 64 18.82 -5.62 9.51
C VAL A 64 18.89 -5.37 8.00
N PRO A 65 18.00 -4.54 7.45
CA PRO A 65 17.95 -4.33 6.01
C PRO A 65 19.01 -3.32 5.57
N ASP A 66 19.88 -3.76 4.68
CA ASP A 66 20.85 -2.93 3.94
C ASP A 66 21.18 -3.64 2.63
N HIS A 67 21.12 -2.91 1.52
CA HIS A 67 21.42 -3.45 0.19
C HIS A 67 22.86 -3.20 -0.24
N VAL A 68 23.43 -2.05 0.10
CA VAL A 68 24.76 -1.63 -0.37
C VAL A 68 25.84 -2.08 0.62
N GLY A 69 25.56 -1.94 1.92
CA GLY A 69 26.42 -2.36 3.03
C GLY A 69 25.99 -3.66 3.67
N TYR A 70 25.39 -4.59 2.89
CA TYR A 70 24.81 -5.82 3.43
C TYR A 70 25.81 -6.60 4.29
N LYS A 71 25.37 -6.99 5.49
CA LYS A 71 26.12 -7.86 6.39
C LYS A 71 25.31 -9.15 6.64
N PRO A 72 25.83 -10.33 6.27
CA PRO A 72 25.17 -11.59 6.56
C PRO A 72 25.14 -11.91 8.06
N VAL A 73 26.10 -11.37 8.81
CA VAL A 73 26.22 -11.51 10.25
C VAL A 73 26.34 -10.10 10.84
N VAL A 74 25.46 -9.78 11.79
CA VAL A 74 25.50 -8.54 12.57
C VAL A 74 25.84 -8.93 14.00
N ASP A 75 27.05 -8.57 14.43
CA ASP A 75 27.67 -9.04 15.67
C ASP A 75 27.72 -10.58 15.77
N LYS A 76 26.82 -11.19 16.53
CA LYS A 76 26.68 -12.66 16.68
C LYS A 76 25.34 -13.19 16.16
N PHE A 77 24.57 -12.35 15.49
CA PHE A 77 23.25 -12.71 14.96
C PHE A 77 23.32 -12.92 13.45
N LEU A 78 22.65 -13.97 12.99
CA LEU A 78 22.51 -14.22 11.56
C LEU A 78 21.39 -13.35 11.00
N ASN A 79 21.67 -12.61 9.93
CA ASN A 79 20.69 -11.76 9.29
C ASN A 79 19.70 -12.60 8.46
N LEU A 80 18.40 -12.36 8.67
CA LEU A 80 17.31 -12.94 7.88
C LEU A 80 17.06 -12.16 6.60
N TYR A 81 17.51 -10.90 6.55
CA TYR A 81 17.53 -10.13 5.32
C TYR A 81 18.51 -10.77 4.32
N GLU A 82 18.15 -10.81 3.05
CA GLU A 82 18.97 -11.45 2.02
C GLU A 82 19.66 -10.39 1.15
N PRO A 83 20.91 -10.63 0.71
CA PRO A 83 21.56 -9.73 -0.24
C PRO A 83 20.83 -9.78 -1.58
N ILE A 84 20.95 -8.71 -2.35
CA ILE A 84 20.59 -8.73 -3.77
C ILE A 84 21.80 -9.24 -4.57
N GLU A 85 21.56 -10.12 -5.55
CA GLU A 85 22.63 -10.68 -6.37
C GLU A 85 23.12 -9.72 -7.46
N HIS A 86 22.33 -8.69 -7.77
CA HIS A 86 22.65 -7.69 -8.79
C HIS A 86 23.82 -6.81 -8.37
N GLN A 87 24.83 -6.71 -9.23
CA GLN A 87 25.96 -5.80 -9.05
C GLN A 87 25.75 -4.53 -9.87
N PRO A 88 25.83 -3.32 -9.28
CA PRO A 88 25.69 -2.08 -10.02
C PRO A 88 26.80 -1.91 -11.08
N VAL A 89 26.41 -1.76 -12.35
CA VAL A 89 27.33 -1.54 -13.48
C VAL A 89 26.85 -0.35 -14.29
N GLN A 90 27.76 0.45 -14.84
CA GLN A 90 27.37 1.57 -15.71
C GLN A 90 26.72 1.05 -17.00
N GLY A 91 25.56 1.59 -17.37
CA GLY A 91 24.86 1.22 -18.59
C GLY A 91 23.56 1.99 -18.79
N GLU A 92 22.85 1.68 -19.88
CA GLU A 92 21.54 2.23 -20.17
C GLU A 92 20.42 1.29 -19.72
N PHE A 93 19.24 1.86 -19.44
CA PHE A 93 18.06 1.10 -19.00
C PHE A 93 16.76 1.62 -19.67
N PRO A 94 16.69 1.65 -21.01
CA PRO A 94 15.53 2.21 -21.72
C PRO A 94 14.21 1.50 -21.39
N HIS A 95 14.19 0.18 -21.19
CA HIS A 95 12.96 -0.56 -20.90
C HIS A 95 12.46 -0.28 -19.48
N ILE A 96 13.36 -0.23 -18.49
CA ILE A 96 13.00 0.19 -17.11
C ILE A 96 12.50 1.63 -17.12
N CYS A 97 13.17 2.54 -17.84
CA CYS A 97 12.73 3.93 -17.96
C CYS A 97 11.30 4.01 -18.53
N SER A 98 11.03 3.25 -19.59
CA SER A 98 9.69 3.14 -20.19
C SER A 98 8.64 2.61 -19.19
N LEU A 99 8.97 1.55 -18.44
CA LEU A 99 8.07 0.98 -17.45
C LEU A 99 7.75 1.99 -16.33
N VAL A 100 8.77 2.64 -15.77
CA VAL A 100 8.56 3.61 -14.68
C VAL A 100 7.78 4.83 -15.19
N ARG A 101 8.05 5.32 -16.41
CA ARG A 101 7.23 6.37 -17.04
C ARG A 101 5.79 5.94 -17.25
N HIS A 102 5.55 4.70 -17.67
CA HIS A 102 4.21 4.16 -17.83
C HIS A 102 3.43 4.11 -16.51
N ILE A 103 4.07 3.68 -15.42
CA ILE A 103 3.44 3.54 -14.10
C ILE A 103 3.19 4.90 -13.42
N PHE A 104 4.19 5.77 -13.42
CA PHE A 104 4.16 7.03 -12.67
C PHE A 104 3.75 8.24 -13.50
N GLY A 105 3.79 8.14 -14.84
CA GLY A 105 3.36 9.21 -15.75
C GLY A 105 4.07 10.53 -15.48
N GLU A 106 3.27 11.56 -15.25
CA GLU A 106 3.71 12.92 -14.87
C GLU A 106 4.48 12.97 -13.55
N GLN A 107 4.34 11.94 -12.70
CA GLN A 107 5.03 11.78 -11.41
C GLN A 107 6.29 10.91 -11.51
N TYR A 108 6.88 10.79 -12.72
CA TYR A 108 8.07 9.96 -12.96
C TYR A 108 9.20 10.17 -11.94
N GLU A 109 9.55 11.44 -11.65
CA GLU A 109 10.64 11.74 -10.70
C GLU A 109 10.32 11.28 -9.27
N LEU A 110 9.06 11.37 -8.83
CA LEU A 110 8.62 10.82 -7.55
C LEU A 110 8.74 9.30 -7.54
N GLY A 111 8.44 8.65 -8.67
CA GLY A 111 8.58 7.20 -8.84
C GLY A 111 10.03 6.75 -8.75
N MET A 112 10.94 7.51 -9.38
CA MET A 112 12.39 7.27 -9.28
C MET A 112 12.91 7.49 -7.86
N ASP A 113 12.46 8.55 -7.18
CA ASP A 113 12.76 8.79 -5.76
C ASP A 113 12.28 7.62 -4.88
N TYR A 114 11.06 7.12 -5.12
CA TYR A 114 10.50 5.98 -4.38
C TYR A 114 11.35 4.72 -4.54
N LEU A 115 11.75 4.39 -5.77
CA LEU A 115 12.62 3.24 -6.06
C LEU A 115 14.03 3.41 -5.49
N GLN A 116 14.58 4.63 -5.54
CA GLN A 116 15.86 4.97 -4.95
C GLN A 116 15.85 4.82 -3.42
N LEU A 117 14.78 5.28 -2.75
CA LEU A 117 14.62 5.15 -1.31
C LEU A 117 14.46 3.70 -0.88
N LEU A 118 13.75 2.88 -1.67
CA LEU A 118 13.70 1.43 -1.43
C LEU A 118 15.09 0.79 -1.45
N TYR A 119 15.94 1.22 -2.38
CA TYR A 119 17.29 0.68 -2.56
C TYR A 119 18.32 1.20 -1.54
N LEU A 120 18.40 2.51 -1.34
CA LEU A 120 19.42 3.13 -0.50
C LEU A 120 18.99 3.29 0.96
N GLN A 121 17.69 3.35 1.25
CA GLN A 121 17.14 3.58 2.58
C GLN A 121 16.00 2.60 2.91
N PRO A 122 16.29 1.27 2.97
CA PRO A 122 15.25 0.25 3.12
C PRO A 122 14.46 0.32 4.45
N VAL A 123 14.91 1.09 5.44
CA VAL A 123 14.16 1.35 6.69
C VAL A 123 13.19 2.54 6.58
N GLN A 124 13.43 3.48 5.66
CA GLN A 124 12.60 4.68 5.49
C GLN A 124 11.17 4.29 5.10
N LYS A 125 10.18 4.81 5.84
CA LYS A 125 8.76 4.57 5.55
C LYS A 125 8.36 5.31 4.27
N LEU A 126 7.54 4.66 3.45
CA LEU A 126 7.09 5.16 2.16
C LEU A 126 5.58 4.96 2.04
N PRO A 127 4.89 5.76 1.20
CA PRO A 127 3.45 5.62 1.00
C PRO A 127 3.11 4.24 0.43
N ILE A 128 1.89 3.79 0.74
CA ILE A 128 1.27 2.61 0.14
C ILE A 128 0.99 2.96 -1.31
N LEU A 129 1.67 2.29 -2.24
CA LEU A 129 1.45 2.48 -3.66
C LEU A 129 0.27 1.61 -4.10
N LEU A 130 -0.79 2.21 -4.62
CA LEU A 130 -1.98 1.51 -5.10
C LEU A 130 -2.15 1.78 -6.60
N LEU A 131 -1.97 0.75 -7.41
CA LEU A 131 -2.12 0.79 -8.86
C LEU A 131 -3.52 0.28 -9.23
N VAL A 132 -4.34 1.14 -9.83
CA VAL A 132 -5.71 0.81 -10.24
C VAL A 132 -5.85 0.88 -11.75
N SER A 133 -6.64 -0.03 -12.33
CA SER A 133 -7.07 0.07 -13.73
C SER A 133 -8.32 -0.77 -13.96
N GLU A 134 -9.30 -0.25 -14.69
CA GLU A 134 -10.44 -1.05 -15.18
C GLU A 134 -10.02 -2.05 -16.26
N GLU A 135 -9.07 -1.65 -17.11
CA GLU A 135 -8.60 -2.45 -18.23
C GLU A 135 -7.56 -3.51 -17.79
N ARG A 136 -7.56 -4.63 -18.52
CA ARG A 136 -6.52 -5.66 -18.43
C ARG A 136 -5.32 -5.28 -19.30
N ASN A 137 -4.17 -5.93 -19.08
CA ASN A 137 -2.92 -5.69 -19.80
C ASN A 137 -2.37 -4.26 -19.65
N THR A 138 -2.36 -3.77 -18.42
CA THR A 138 -1.86 -2.43 -18.06
C THR A 138 -0.41 -2.43 -17.56
N GLY A 139 0.22 -3.61 -17.45
CA GLY A 139 1.61 -3.72 -16.97
C GLY A 139 1.77 -3.72 -15.44
N LYS A 140 0.67 -3.73 -14.66
CA LYS A 140 0.70 -3.81 -13.19
C LYS A 140 1.48 -5.01 -12.68
N SER A 141 1.12 -6.22 -13.12
CA SER A 141 1.80 -7.45 -12.72
C SER A 141 3.25 -7.49 -13.23
N THR A 142 3.54 -6.88 -14.39
CA THR A 142 4.91 -6.71 -14.89
C THR A 142 5.74 -5.85 -13.95
N PHE A 143 5.17 -4.75 -13.43
CA PHE A 143 5.82 -3.90 -12.44
C PHE A 143 6.06 -4.63 -11.11
N LEU A 144 5.10 -5.43 -10.64
CA LEU A 144 5.30 -6.26 -9.43
C LEU A 144 6.44 -7.28 -9.62
N ASN A 145 6.48 -7.92 -10.79
CA ASN A 145 7.55 -8.85 -11.15
C ASN A 145 8.90 -8.16 -11.34
N PHE A 146 8.92 -6.91 -11.81
CA PHE A 146 10.11 -6.08 -11.84
C PHE A 146 10.63 -5.80 -10.43
N LEU A 147 9.77 -5.36 -9.50
CA LEU A 147 10.16 -5.18 -8.09
C LEU A 147 10.69 -6.48 -7.48
N LYS A 148 10.03 -7.62 -7.78
CA LYS A 148 10.49 -8.95 -7.37
C LYS A 148 11.85 -9.30 -7.98
N ALA A 149 12.14 -8.88 -9.20
CA ALA A 149 13.43 -9.12 -9.85
C ALA A 149 14.54 -8.25 -9.25
N VAL A 150 14.26 -6.99 -8.91
CA VAL A 150 15.24 -6.05 -8.31
C VAL A 150 15.60 -6.46 -6.89
N PHE A 151 14.60 -6.68 -6.02
CA PHE A 151 14.82 -6.91 -4.60
C PHE A 151 14.75 -8.40 -4.20
N GLN A 152 14.51 -9.30 -5.16
CA GLN A 152 14.62 -10.75 -5.05
C GLN A 152 13.90 -11.32 -3.82
N SER A 153 14.61 -11.98 -2.92
CA SER A 153 14.06 -12.62 -1.72
C SER A 153 13.49 -11.66 -0.69
N ASN A 154 13.75 -10.36 -0.81
CA ASN A 154 13.20 -9.34 0.09
C ASN A 154 11.79 -8.86 -0.33
N VAL A 155 11.21 -9.43 -1.38
CA VAL A 155 9.83 -9.17 -1.83
C VAL A 155 8.98 -10.42 -1.65
N THR A 156 7.73 -10.27 -1.22
CA THR A 156 6.76 -11.36 -1.10
C THR A 156 5.44 -11.00 -1.75
N PHE A 157 4.83 -11.98 -2.42
CA PHE A 157 3.48 -11.86 -2.95
C PHE A 157 2.51 -12.39 -1.90
N ASN A 158 1.58 -11.55 -1.51
CA ASN A 158 0.54 -11.87 -0.53
C ASN A 158 -0.84 -11.82 -1.19
N THR A 159 -1.73 -12.64 -0.67
CA THR A 159 -3.15 -12.66 -0.97
C THR A 159 -3.92 -11.86 0.07
N ASN A 160 -5.20 -11.56 -0.19
CA ASN A 160 -6.08 -10.91 0.80
C ASN A 160 -6.24 -11.75 2.08
N GLU A 161 -6.08 -13.08 2.01
CA GLU A 161 -6.17 -13.97 3.17
C GLU A 161 -4.96 -13.86 4.09
N ASP A 162 -3.76 -13.67 3.51
CA ASP A 162 -2.52 -13.51 4.27
C ASP A 162 -2.58 -12.25 5.17
N PHE A 163 -3.27 -11.20 4.72
CA PHE A 163 -3.53 -10.01 5.55
C PHE A 163 -4.51 -10.25 6.68
N ARG A 164 -5.40 -11.25 6.57
CA ARG A 164 -6.38 -11.59 7.60
C ARG A 164 -5.84 -12.62 8.57
N SER A 165 -4.87 -13.42 8.13
CA SER A 165 -4.16 -14.39 8.96
C SER A 165 -3.47 -13.73 10.16
N GLN A 166 -3.39 -14.46 11.26
CA GLN A 166 -2.55 -14.12 12.40
C GLN A 166 -1.10 -14.54 12.15
N PHE A 167 -0.88 -15.60 11.35
CA PHE A 167 0.45 -16.05 10.95
C PHE A 167 1.01 -15.15 9.85
N ASN A 168 2.16 -14.54 10.12
CA ASN A 168 2.76 -13.48 9.31
C ASN A 168 4.28 -13.64 9.13
N SER A 169 4.85 -14.73 9.64
CA SER A 169 6.31 -14.99 9.65
C SER A 169 6.95 -15.06 8.27
N ASP A 170 6.15 -15.32 7.24
CA ASP A 170 6.52 -15.39 5.84
C ASP A 170 6.81 -14.00 5.24
N TRP A 171 6.14 -12.95 5.72
CA TRP A 171 6.24 -11.60 5.17
C TRP A 171 6.75 -10.54 6.14
N ALA A 172 6.73 -10.77 7.45
CA ALA A 172 7.04 -9.75 8.46
C ALA A 172 8.46 -9.14 8.36
N GLY A 173 9.44 -9.90 7.86
CA GLY A 173 10.83 -9.46 7.66
C GLY A 173 11.17 -9.04 6.22
N LYS A 174 10.19 -8.84 5.35
CA LYS A 174 10.39 -8.50 3.93
C LYS A 174 10.38 -6.99 3.72
N LEU A 175 11.12 -6.51 2.72
CA LEU A 175 11.16 -5.10 2.32
C LEU A 175 9.84 -4.67 1.67
N LEU A 176 9.31 -5.52 0.77
CA LEU A 176 8.12 -5.23 -0.01
C LEU A 176 7.11 -6.37 0.10
N ILE A 177 5.87 -5.99 0.37
CA ILE A 177 4.70 -6.87 0.36
C ILE A 177 3.84 -6.42 -0.81
N VAL A 178 3.73 -7.28 -1.82
CA VAL A 178 3.02 -7.02 -3.07
C VAL A 178 1.74 -7.83 -3.16
N VAL A 179 0.68 -7.19 -3.63
CA VAL A 179 -0.65 -7.82 -3.82
C VAL A 179 -1.12 -7.49 -5.22
N ASP A 180 -1.32 -8.51 -6.06
CA ASP A 180 -1.70 -8.30 -7.47
C ASP A 180 -3.19 -7.96 -7.63
N GLU A 181 -4.05 -8.50 -6.77
CA GLU A 181 -5.49 -8.19 -6.75
C GLU A 181 -5.96 -7.95 -5.31
N VAL A 182 -6.01 -6.69 -4.93
CA VAL A 182 -6.49 -6.26 -3.62
C VAL A 182 -7.98 -5.97 -3.64
N LEU A 183 -8.70 -6.52 -2.66
CA LEU A 183 -10.10 -6.21 -2.38
C LEU A 183 -10.32 -6.17 -0.85
N LEU A 184 -9.95 -5.05 -0.24
CA LEU A 184 -10.09 -4.83 1.20
C LEU A 184 -11.33 -3.99 1.48
N SER A 185 -12.49 -4.62 1.29
CA SER A 185 -13.81 -4.00 1.54
C SER A 185 -14.17 -3.88 3.02
N ARG A 186 -13.35 -4.40 3.93
CA ARG A 186 -13.56 -4.29 5.38
C ARG A 186 -12.76 -3.12 5.94
N ARG A 187 -13.39 -2.31 6.80
CA ARG A 187 -12.71 -1.21 7.51
C ARG A 187 -11.55 -1.74 8.36
N GLU A 188 -11.72 -2.89 8.99
CA GLU A 188 -10.67 -3.56 9.77
C GLU A 188 -9.41 -3.83 8.94
N ASP A 189 -9.57 -4.32 7.72
CA ASP A 189 -8.45 -4.63 6.82
C ASP A 189 -7.69 -3.33 6.45
N SER A 190 -8.44 -2.25 6.20
CA SER A 190 -7.89 -0.93 5.86
C SER A 190 -7.15 -0.30 7.05
N GLU A 191 -7.69 -0.40 8.27
CA GLU A 191 -7.03 0.03 9.50
C GLU A 191 -5.77 -0.79 9.79
N ARG A 192 -5.82 -2.11 9.56
CA ARG A 192 -4.63 -2.97 9.71
C ARG A 192 -3.51 -2.55 8.77
N LEU A 193 -3.82 -2.26 7.51
CA LEU A 193 -2.84 -1.80 6.52
C LEU A 193 -2.24 -0.43 6.90
N LYS A 194 -3.08 0.51 7.36
CA LYS A 194 -2.66 1.82 7.88
C LYS A 194 -1.69 1.66 9.06
N ASN A 195 -2.01 0.80 10.00
CA ASN A 195 -1.15 0.50 11.15
C ASN A 195 0.20 -0.07 10.68
N LEU A 196 0.19 -1.13 9.88
CA LEU A 196 1.42 -1.76 9.37
C LEU A 196 2.32 -0.77 8.61
N SER A 197 1.74 0.13 7.81
CA SER A 197 2.52 1.13 7.06
C SER A 197 3.32 2.09 7.97
N THR A 198 2.88 2.31 9.21
CA THR A 198 3.52 3.25 10.14
C THR A 198 4.31 2.57 11.26
N THR A 199 3.86 1.41 11.72
CA THR A 199 4.44 0.66 12.85
C THR A 199 5.95 0.44 12.72
N LEU A 200 6.68 0.62 13.83
CA LEU A 200 8.13 0.41 13.90
C LEU A 200 8.50 -1.01 14.35
N SER A 201 7.67 -1.65 15.17
CA SER A 201 7.87 -3.02 15.66
C SER A 201 6.60 -3.85 15.52
N TYR A 202 6.73 -5.11 15.10
CA TYR A 202 5.62 -5.99 14.84
C TYR A 202 5.86 -7.37 15.44
N LYS A 203 4.81 -7.95 16.02
CA LYS A 203 4.86 -9.29 16.59
C LYS A 203 4.72 -10.33 15.48
N VAL A 204 5.77 -11.12 15.31
CA VAL A 204 5.80 -12.23 14.38
C VAL A 204 5.12 -13.42 15.02
N GLU A 205 4.16 -14.00 14.31
CA GLU A 205 3.51 -15.24 14.70
C GLU A 205 3.75 -16.31 13.65
N ALA A 206 4.30 -17.44 14.09
CA ALA A 206 4.46 -18.65 13.30
C ALA A 206 3.76 -19.80 14.00
N LYS A 207 3.23 -20.75 13.22
CA LYS A 207 2.50 -21.89 13.75
C LYS A 207 3.39 -22.73 14.67
N GLY A 208 3.00 -22.86 15.94
CA GLY A 208 3.74 -23.65 16.93
C GLY A 208 5.04 -23.03 17.42
N LYS A 209 5.21 -21.71 17.30
CA LYS A 209 6.34 -20.96 17.87
C LYS A 209 5.85 -19.81 18.74
N ASP A 210 6.66 -19.42 19.71
CA ASP A 210 6.41 -18.23 20.53
C ASP A 210 6.44 -16.96 19.67
N ARG A 211 5.77 -15.93 20.18
CA ARG A 211 5.66 -14.64 19.49
C ARG A 211 6.91 -13.81 19.77
N ASP A 212 7.59 -13.42 18.71
CA ASP A 212 8.78 -12.56 18.77
C ASP A 212 8.48 -11.18 18.22
N GLU A 213 9.03 -10.13 18.83
CA GLU A 213 8.91 -8.76 18.33
C GLU A 213 10.11 -8.42 17.43
N ILE A 214 9.83 -7.99 16.20
CA ILE A 214 10.85 -7.57 15.24
C ILE A 214 10.61 -6.14 14.77
N ALA A 215 11.66 -5.47 14.28
CA ALA A 215 11.51 -4.21 13.57
C ALA A 215 10.73 -4.41 12.26
N PHE A 216 9.67 -3.63 12.06
CA PHE A 216 8.84 -3.69 10.87
C PHE A 216 9.16 -2.53 9.94
N PHE A 217 9.67 -2.84 8.75
CA PHE A 217 10.11 -1.84 7.76
C PHE A 217 9.49 -2.07 6.37
N ALA A 218 8.56 -3.01 6.24
CA ALA A 218 7.94 -3.36 4.97
C ALA A 218 7.16 -2.19 4.36
N LYS A 219 7.09 -2.18 3.03
CA LYS A 219 6.26 -1.28 2.21
C LYS A 219 5.24 -2.08 1.43
N PHE A 220 4.13 -1.44 1.09
CA PHE A 220 3.02 -2.07 0.41
C PHE A 220 2.88 -1.51 -1.00
N VAL A 221 2.84 -2.42 -1.97
CA VAL A 221 2.50 -2.12 -3.36
C VAL A 221 1.32 -3.01 -3.75
N LEU A 222 0.19 -2.38 -3.98
CA LEU A 222 -1.10 -3.03 -4.20
C LEU A 222 -1.57 -2.77 -5.62
N CYS A 223 -2.16 -3.77 -6.26
CA CYS A 223 -2.80 -3.65 -7.55
C CYS A 223 -4.27 -4.06 -7.42
N SER A 224 -5.15 -3.38 -8.14
CA SER A 224 -6.56 -3.75 -8.22
C SER A 224 -7.12 -3.46 -9.60
N ASN A 225 -8.07 -4.28 -10.04
CA ASN A 225 -8.87 -3.98 -11.22
C ASN A 225 -10.10 -3.12 -10.92
N ASN A 226 -10.31 -2.75 -9.65
CA ASN A 226 -11.40 -1.88 -9.21
C ASN A 226 -10.88 -0.46 -8.97
N GLU A 227 -11.33 0.50 -9.78
CA GLU A 227 -10.97 1.93 -9.64
C GLU A 227 -11.77 2.68 -8.56
N HIS A 228 -12.84 2.08 -8.04
CA HIS A 228 -13.78 2.74 -7.13
C HIS A 228 -13.59 2.27 -5.68
N LEU A 229 -13.60 0.95 -5.45
CA LEU A 229 -13.61 0.36 -4.11
C LEU A 229 -12.56 -0.76 -3.94
N PRO A 230 -11.27 -0.52 -4.24
CA PRO A 230 -10.22 -1.50 -3.98
C PRO A 230 -9.89 -1.62 -2.48
N VAL A 231 -9.89 -0.49 -1.77
CA VAL A 231 -9.57 -0.34 -0.34
C VAL A 231 -10.41 0.82 0.21
N ILE A 232 -10.78 0.76 1.49
CA ILE A 232 -11.46 1.89 2.15
C ILE A 232 -10.43 2.95 2.55
N ILE A 233 -10.53 4.12 1.94
CA ILE A 233 -9.67 5.27 2.20
C ILE A 233 -10.56 6.44 2.64
N ASP A 234 -10.34 6.90 3.87
CA ASP A 234 -11.07 8.04 4.44
C ASP A 234 -10.51 9.38 3.94
N ALA A 235 -11.37 10.41 3.96
CA ALA A 235 -10.95 11.78 3.65
C ALA A 235 -9.89 12.26 4.65
N GLY A 236 -8.76 12.75 4.14
CA GLY A 236 -7.62 13.23 4.94
C GLY A 236 -6.53 12.19 5.18
N GLU A 237 -6.66 10.97 4.66
CA GLU A 237 -5.57 9.99 4.70
C GLU A 237 -4.42 10.42 3.79
N THR A 238 -3.19 10.35 4.31
CA THR A 238 -1.97 10.85 3.64
C THR A 238 -0.98 9.74 3.29
N ARG A 239 -1.31 8.49 3.64
CA ARG A 239 -0.43 7.32 3.48
C ARG A 239 -0.54 6.64 2.12
N TYR A 240 -1.55 6.96 1.31
CA TYR A 240 -1.77 6.32 0.00
C TYR A 240 -1.25 7.17 -1.15
N TRP A 241 -0.64 6.50 -2.11
CA TRP A 241 -0.32 7.04 -3.42
C TRP A 241 -1.01 6.19 -4.47
N VAL A 242 -2.07 6.73 -5.08
CA VAL A 242 -2.90 5.99 -6.05
C VAL A 242 -2.54 6.40 -7.46
N ARG A 243 -2.22 5.44 -8.33
CA ARG A 243 -1.98 5.67 -9.76
C ARG A 243 -3.00 4.89 -10.59
N LYS A 244 -3.72 5.60 -11.47
CA LYS A 244 -4.49 4.97 -12.54
C LYS A 244 -3.54 4.61 -13.68
N ILE A 245 -3.52 3.35 -14.08
CA ILE A 245 -2.62 2.85 -15.13
C ILE A 245 -3.42 2.59 -16.40
N ASN A 246 -2.94 3.15 -17.51
CA ASN A 246 -3.53 2.94 -18.83
C ASN A 246 -3.08 1.61 -19.43
N ARG A 247 -3.84 1.12 -20.42
CA ARG A 247 -3.49 -0.09 -21.16
C ARG A 247 -2.22 0.10 -21.97
N LEU A 248 -1.43 -0.97 -22.06
CA LEU A 248 -0.25 -1.01 -22.91
C LEU A 248 -0.69 -1.12 -24.38
N GLU A 249 -0.07 -0.32 -25.25
CA GLU A 249 -0.33 -0.35 -26.69
C GLU A 249 0.26 -1.61 -27.34
N ASN A 250 1.39 -2.08 -26.84
CA ASN A 250 2.11 -3.25 -27.36
C ASN A 250 2.42 -4.25 -26.23
N ASP A 251 2.22 -5.53 -26.50
CA ASP A 251 2.52 -6.63 -25.57
C ASP A 251 3.80 -7.34 -26.03
N ASP A 252 4.91 -7.13 -25.31
CA ASP A 252 6.19 -7.78 -25.55
C ASP A 252 6.38 -8.90 -24.52
N THR A 253 6.24 -10.15 -24.96
CA THR A 253 6.37 -11.34 -24.12
C THR A 253 7.76 -11.49 -23.50
N GLY A 254 8.80 -10.89 -24.10
CA GLY A 254 10.17 -10.88 -23.61
C GLY A 254 10.50 -9.69 -22.70
N PHE A 255 9.56 -8.77 -22.48
CA PHE A 255 9.83 -7.49 -21.79
C PHE A 255 10.41 -7.69 -20.39
N LEU A 256 9.87 -8.64 -19.61
CA LEU A 256 10.38 -8.91 -18.26
C LEU A 256 11.84 -9.37 -18.24
N GLN A 257 12.30 -10.08 -19.28
CA GLN A 257 13.70 -10.48 -19.35
C GLN A 257 14.60 -9.28 -19.66
N LYS A 258 14.19 -8.42 -20.61
CA LYS A 258 14.91 -7.17 -20.90
C LYS A 258 15.02 -6.28 -19.67
N LEU A 259 13.94 -6.18 -18.88
CA LEU A 259 13.98 -5.47 -17.60
C LEU A 259 15.02 -6.05 -16.63
N LYS A 260 15.11 -7.39 -16.53
CA LYS A 260 16.09 -8.05 -15.65
C LYS A 260 17.52 -7.75 -16.06
N ASP A 261 17.79 -7.75 -17.36
CA ASP A 261 19.13 -7.51 -17.91
C ASP A 261 19.58 -6.04 -17.66
N GLU A 262 18.64 -5.10 -17.55
CA GLU A 262 18.90 -3.69 -17.26
C GLU A 262 19.02 -3.35 -15.75
N ILE A 263 18.70 -4.28 -14.84
CA ILE A 263 18.73 -4.01 -13.38
C ILE A 263 20.12 -3.52 -12.91
N PRO A 264 21.25 -4.13 -13.31
CA PRO A 264 22.58 -3.64 -12.96
C PRO A 264 22.81 -2.16 -13.31
N ALA A 265 22.41 -1.75 -14.51
CA ALA A 265 22.49 -0.36 -14.99
C ALA A 265 21.60 0.57 -14.18
N PHE A 266 20.38 0.13 -13.90
CA PHE A 266 19.43 0.87 -13.11
C PHE A 266 19.89 1.10 -11.66
N LEU A 267 20.44 0.08 -10.99
CA LEU A 267 20.96 0.21 -9.63
C LEU A 267 22.17 1.15 -9.56
N HIS A 268 23.05 1.13 -10.56
CA HIS A 268 24.17 2.07 -10.66
C HIS A 268 23.67 3.51 -10.76
N PHE A 269 22.65 3.74 -11.60
CA PHE A 269 22.00 5.04 -11.73
C PHE A 269 21.36 5.50 -10.42
N LEU A 270 20.59 4.63 -9.74
CA LEU A 270 19.96 4.97 -8.46
C LEU A 270 20.97 5.31 -7.36
N ALA A 271 22.15 4.69 -7.36
CA ALA A 271 23.19 4.97 -6.37
C ALA A 271 23.78 6.38 -6.49
N GLN A 272 23.75 6.98 -7.68
CA GLN A 272 24.38 8.28 -7.97
C GLN A 272 23.38 9.41 -8.16
N ARG A 273 22.13 9.09 -8.51
CA ARG A 273 21.08 10.08 -8.77
C ARG A 273 20.84 10.95 -7.52
N LYS A 274 20.70 12.26 -7.73
CA LYS A 274 20.20 13.17 -6.69
C LYS A 274 18.67 13.05 -6.61
N LEU A 275 18.14 12.86 -5.40
CA LEU A 275 16.69 12.84 -5.18
C LEU A 275 16.06 14.18 -5.59
N SER A 276 14.88 14.10 -6.21
CA SER A 276 14.11 15.28 -6.61
C SER A 276 13.33 15.90 -5.45
N THR A 277 13.06 15.09 -4.42
CA THR A 277 12.31 15.45 -3.22
C THR A 277 13.16 15.39 -1.96
N GLU A 278 12.75 16.18 -0.98
CA GLU A 278 13.28 16.11 0.39
C GLU A 278 12.28 15.41 1.31
N LYS A 279 12.74 15.05 2.51
CA LYS A 279 11.90 14.42 3.52
C LYS A 279 10.99 15.44 4.19
N GLU A 280 9.80 15.61 3.63
CA GLU A 280 8.76 16.53 4.12
C GLU A 280 7.73 15.84 5.04
N SER A 281 7.67 14.51 5.03
CA SER A 281 6.75 13.75 5.89
C SER A 281 7.38 12.48 6.46
N ARG A 282 6.63 11.79 7.33
CA ARG A 282 7.00 10.45 7.82
C ARG A 282 7.19 9.47 6.67
N MET A 283 6.43 9.62 5.60
CA MET A 283 6.45 8.80 4.39
C MET A 283 7.36 9.38 3.29
N TRP A 284 8.30 10.25 3.66
CA TRP A 284 9.17 11.03 2.77
C TRP A 284 8.46 12.16 2.03
N PHE A 285 7.53 11.83 1.14
CA PHE A 285 6.92 12.78 0.22
C PHE A 285 5.93 13.75 0.90
N ASN A 286 5.74 14.92 0.28
CA ASN A 286 4.64 15.81 0.61
C ASN A 286 3.29 15.17 0.20
N PRO A 287 2.32 15.01 1.12
CA PRO A 287 1.02 14.41 0.80
C PRO A 287 0.27 15.10 -0.35
N LYS A 288 0.49 16.42 -0.54
CA LYS A 288 -0.12 17.17 -1.64
C LYS A 288 0.36 16.70 -3.01
N LEU A 289 1.62 16.27 -3.13
CA LEU A 289 2.19 15.77 -4.38
C LEU A 289 1.63 14.39 -4.74
N LEU A 290 1.22 13.58 -3.76
CA LEU A 290 0.67 12.24 -3.97
C LEU A 290 -0.84 12.25 -4.22
N HIS A 291 -1.48 13.42 -4.13
CA HIS A 291 -2.91 13.57 -4.28
C HIS A 291 -3.30 13.55 -5.76
N THR A 292 -3.82 12.41 -6.22
CA THR A 292 -4.21 12.18 -7.61
C THR A 292 -5.74 12.14 -7.77
N ALA A 293 -6.22 12.37 -8.99
CA ALA A 293 -7.64 12.21 -9.32
C ALA A 293 -8.16 10.78 -9.03
N ALA A 294 -7.30 9.77 -9.16
CA ALA A 294 -7.63 8.39 -8.82
C ALA A 294 -7.82 8.20 -7.30
N LEU A 295 -6.96 8.79 -6.47
CA LEU A 295 -7.12 8.79 -5.02
C LEU A 295 -8.43 9.48 -4.61
N GLN A 296 -8.72 10.65 -5.18
CA GLN A 296 -9.97 11.38 -4.92
C GLN A 296 -11.19 10.54 -5.27
N ARG A 297 -11.17 9.85 -6.42
CA ARG A 297 -12.27 8.97 -6.83
C ARG A 297 -12.53 7.86 -5.82
N ILE A 298 -11.49 7.21 -5.30
CA ILE A 298 -11.63 6.17 -4.27
C ILE A 298 -12.17 6.76 -2.97
N ILE A 299 -11.67 7.93 -2.54
CA ILE A 299 -12.18 8.61 -1.33
C ILE A 299 -13.67 8.94 -1.48
N ARG A 300 -14.09 9.45 -2.65
CA ARG A 300 -15.50 9.72 -2.97
C ARG A 300 -16.35 8.45 -2.95
N SER A 301 -15.89 7.40 -3.62
CA SER A 301 -16.62 6.13 -3.69
C SER A 301 -16.77 5.47 -2.30
N ASN A 302 -15.85 5.73 -1.37
CA ASN A 302 -15.96 5.31 0.02
C ASN A 302 -16.91 6.16 0.88
N ARG A 303 -17.42 7.29 0.38
CA ARG A 303 -18.42 8.11 1.10
C ARG A 303 -19.74 7.36 1.24
N ASN A 304 -20.51 7.72 2.27
CA ASN A 304 -21.81 7.10 2.50
C ASN A 304 -22.77 7.44 1.35
N ARG A 305 -23.53 6.48 0.82
CA ARG A 305 -24.50 6.75 -0.26
C ARG A 305 -25.45 7.91 0.09
N LEU A 306 -25.96 7.93 1.32
CA LEU A 306 -26.82 9.01 1.78
C LEU A 306 -26.11 10.38 1.78
N GLU A 307 -24.81 10.41 2.07
CA GLU A 307 -24.02 11.64 2.03
C GLU A 307 -23.88 12.18 0.60
N ILE A 308 -23.69 11.29 -0.38
CA ILE A 308 -23.62 11.67 -1.81
C ILE A 308 -24.96 12.23 -2.26
N GLU A 309 -26.05 11.50 -2.03
CA GLU A 309 -27.42 11.92 -2.40
C GLU A 309 -27.81 13.25 -1.73
N MET A 310 -27.44 13.44 -0.47
CA MET A 310 -27.65 14.71 0.23
C MET A 310 -26.80 15.85 -0.35
N SER A 311 -25.56 15.57 -0.77
CA SER A 311 -24.69 16.58 -1.38
C SER A 311 -25.22 17.02 -2.75
N GLU A 312 -25.59 16.07 -3.60
CA GLU A 312 -26.16 16.31 -4.93
C GLU A 312 -27.48 17.09 -4.85
N LEU A 313 -28.39 16.68 -3.97
CA LEU A 313 -29.64 17.42 -3.72
C LEU A 313 -29.39 18.87 -3.30
N ILE A 314 -28.44 19.11 -2.38
CA ILE A 314 -28.17 20.47 -1.92
C ILE A 314 -27.49 21.30 -3.02
N LEU A 315 -26.60 20.71 -3.81
CA LEU A 315 -25.95 21.39 -4.94
C LEU A 315 -26.97 21.75 -6.03
N ASP A 316 -27.93 20.86 -6.33
CA ASP A 316 -29.04 21.13 -7.25
C ASP A 316 -29.89 22.32 -6.78
N ILE A 317 -30.25 22.36 -5.49
CA ILE A 317 -30.99 23.49 -4.90
C ILE A 317 -30.16 24.80 -4.98
N MET A 318 -28.86 24.72 -4.70
CA MET A 318 -27.96 25.88 -4.76
C MET A 318 -27.87 26.44 -6.18
N GLU A 319 -27.79 25.56 -7.18
CA GLU A 319 -27.73 25.93 -8.60
C GLU A 319 -29.06 26.49 -9.09
N SER A 320 -30.19 25.83 -8.77
CA SER A 320 -31.52 26.24 -9.23
C SER A 320 -31.97 27.59 -8.66
N VAL A 321 -31.54 27.93 -7.44
CA VAL A 321 -31.89 29.20 -6.78
C VAL A 321 -30.80 30.27 -6.95
N GLY A 322 -29.59 29.88 -7.36
CA GLY A 322 -28.45 30.80 -7.51
C GLY A 322 -27.88 31.26 -6.16
N THR A 323 -27.67 30.34 -5.22
CA THR A 323 -27.12 30.63 -3.89
C THR A 323 -25.92 29.74 -3.55
N ASP A 324 -24.88 30.30 -2.92
CA ASP A 324 -23.67 29.54 -2.54
C ASP A 324 -23.72 28.89 -1.15
N SER A 325 -24.84 29.03 -0.44
CA SER A 325 -25.01 28.44 0.90
C SER A 325 -26.45 27.96 1.12
N PHE A 326 -26.58 26.86 1.84
CA PHE A 326 -27.87 26.25 2.15
C PHE A 326 -27.99 26.07 3.66
N SER A 327 -29.05 26.65 4.22
CA SER A 327 -29.35 26.59 5.65
C SER A 327 -30.56 25.70 5.90
N PHE A 328 -30.44 24.76 6.84
CA PHE A 328 -31.47 23.74 7.08
C PHE A 328 -31.43 23.17 8.49
N CYS A 329 -32.59 22.72 8.97
CA CYS A 329 -32.72 21.75 10.04
C CYS A 329 -32.84 20.33 9.47
N LEU A 330 -32.55 19.31 10.30
CA LEU A 330 -32.66 17.91 9.87
C LEU A 330 -34.06 17.53 9.34
N ASN A 331 -35.10 18.19 9.83
CA ASN A 331 -36.49 17.96 9.39
C ASN A 331 -36.80 18.61 8.04
N ASP A 332 -36.00 19.57 7.57
CA ASP A 332 -36.22 20.24 6.29
C ASP A 332 -35.67 19.41 5.14
N VAL A 333 -34.58 18.68 5.37
CA VAL A 333 -33.92 17.83 4.37
C VAL A 333 -34.70 16.54 4.10
N LEU A 334 -35.39 16.00 5.10
CA LEU A 334 -36.11 14.72 4.95
C LEU A 334 -37.17 14.77 3.83
N PRO A 335 -38.08 15.77 3.75
CA PRO A 335 -39.01 15.88 2.64
C PRO A 335 -38.32 16.07 1.27
N LEU A 336 -37.21 16.80 1.23
CA LEU A 336 -36.44 17.03 0.01
C LEU A 336 -35.82 15.72 -0.51
N LEU A 337 -35.28 14.89 0.37
CA LEU A 337 -34.76 13.56 0.03
C LEU A 337 -35.87 12.60 -0.44
N VAL A 338 -37.05 12.65 0.19
CA VAL A 338 -38.19 11.82 -0.24
C VAL A 338 -38.60 12.17 -1.67
N ASN A 339 -38.52 13.44 -2.05
CA ASN A 339 -38.82 13.90 -3.41
C ASN A 339 -37.85 13.32 -4.46
N THR A 340 -36.58 13.12 -4.10
CA THR A 340 -35.59 12.45 -4.95
C THR A 340 -35.62 10.92 -4.83
N GLN A 341 -36.67 10.36 -4.23
CA GLN A 341 -36.84 8.92 -3.99
C GLN A 341 -35.82 8.31 -3.00
N VAL A 342 -35.11 9.14 -2.24
CA VAL A 342 -34.15 8.71 -1.21
C VAL A 342 -34.85 8.59 0.13
N LYS A 343 -35.07 7.35 0.58
CA LYS A 343 -35.61 7.08 1.92
C LYS A 343 -34.48 7.12 2.95
N ALA A 344 -34.53 8.10 3.84
CA ALA A 344 -33.59 8.25 4.94
C ALA A 344 -34.31 8.54 6.25
N GLU A 345 -33.78 8.02 7.35
CA GLU A 345 -34.25 8.36 8.69
C GLU A 345 -33.49 9.57 9.26
N LYS A 346 -34.15 10.31 10.17
CA LYS A 346 -33.56 11.49 10.82
C LYS A 346 -32.21 11.21 11.49
N HIS A 347 -32.02 10.00 12.03
CA HIS A 347 -30.76 9.61 12.66
C HIS A 347 -29.62 9.45 11.64
N GLN A 348 -29.92 8.98 10.43
CA GLN A 348 -28.94 8.82 9.35
C GLN A 348 -28.54 10.17 8.77
N VAL A 349 -29.51 11.07 8.55
CA VAL A 349 -29.26 12.46 8.12
C VAL A 349 -28.43 13.19 9.18
N ARG A 350 -28.74 13.01 10.48
CA ARG A 350 -27.93 13.56 11.57
C ARG A 350 -26.48 13.09 11.49
N LYS A 351 -26.26 11.80 11.27
CA LYS A 351 -24.93 11.21 11.14
C LYS A 351 -24.13 11.86 10.00
N VAL A 352 -24.76 12.08 8.84
CA VAL A 352 -24.11 12.78 7.72
C VAL A 352 -23.74 14.21 8.11
N VAL A 353 -24.68 14.98 8.66
CA VAL A 353 -24.48 16.40 8.97
C VAL A 353 -23.43 16.62 10.08
N GLN A 354 -23.50 15.83 11.14
CA GLN A 354 -22.67 16.01 12.34
C GLN A 354 -21.35 15.24 12.26
N ASP A 355 -21.34 14.00 11.75
CA ASP A 355 -20.15 13.15 11.78
C ASP A 355 -19.34 13.27 10.48
N CYS A 356 -20.00 13.21 9.31
CA CYS A 356 -19.32 13.31 8.02
C CYS A 356 -18.97 14.78 7.71
N TRP A 357 -19.97 15.65 7.68
CA TRP A 357 -19.77 17.06 7.33
C TRP A 357 -19.25 17.88 8.48
N LYS A 358 -19.26 17.41 9.73
CA LYS A 358 -18.77 18.14 10.91
C LYS A 358 -19.39 19.54 11.04
N LEU A 359 -20.69 19.65 10.76
CA LEU A 359 -21.44 20.89 10.95
C LEU A 359 -21.96 20.97 12.38
N THR A 360 -21.83 22.15 12.97
CA THR A 360 -22.43 22.48 14.27
C THR A 360 -23.67 23.34 14.03
N PRO A 361 -24.77 23.09 14.76
CA PRO A 361 -25.94 23.94 14.65
C PRO A 361 -25.68 25.27 15.35
N VAL A 362 -26.38 26.32 14.92
CA VAL A 362 -26.32 27.62 15.61
C VAL A 362 -26.80 27.48 17.06
N HIS A 363 -26.11 28.15 18.00
CA HIS A 363 -26.38 28.05 19.44
C HIS A 363 -27.80 28.52 19.83
N ASN A 364 -28.26 29.60 19.21
CA ASN A 364 -29.54 30.22 19.49
C ASN A 364 -30.58 29.85 18.43
N THR A 365 -31.85 29.85 18.82
CA THR A 365 -32.96 29.75 17.88
C THR A 365 -33.04 31.04 17.07
N LEU A 366 -32.72 30.97 15.79
CA LEU A 366 -32.72 32.11 14.88
C LEU A 366 -33.66 31.83 13.71
N THR A 367 -34.05 32.90 13.01
CA THR A 367 -34.79 32.80 11.75
C THR A 367 -33.82 32.49 10.62
N TYR A 368 -34.15 31.51 9.78
CA TYR A 368 -33.36 31.13 8.61
C TYR A 368 -34.26 30.89 7.40
N THR A 369 -33.67 31.01 6.23
CA THR A 369 -34.32 30.67 4.96
C THR A 369 -33.85 29.27 4.57
N THR A 370 -34.80 28.39 4.33
CA THR A 370 -34.58 27.06 3.74
C THR A 370 -35.46 26.91 2.51
N TYR A 371 -35.45 25.74 1.87
CA TYR A 371 -36.18 25.49 0.65
C TYR A 371 -37.10 24.29 0.79
N GLN A 372 -38.23 24.35 0.09
CA GLN A 372 -39.18 23.25 -0.05
C GLN A 372 -39.50 23.03 -1.53
N VAL A 373 -39.92 21.82 -1.87
CA VAL A 373 -40.34 21.48 -3.24
C VAL A 373 -41.58 22.29 -3.61
N ASP A 374 -41.53 22.93 -4.78
CA ASP A 374 -42.62 23.69 -5.37
C ASP A 374 -42.71 23.38 -6.86
N TYR A 375 -43.65 22.49 -7.21
CA TYR A 375 -43.87 22.05 -8.59
C TYR A 375 -44.40 23.15 -9.51
N THR A 376 -44.77 24.31 -8.98
CA THR A 376 -45.32 25.43 -9.76
C THR A 376 -44.25 26.41 -10.26
N ARG A 377 -43.01 26.27 -9.77
CA ARG A 377 -41.88 27.11 -10.18
C ARG A 377 -40.97 26.38 -11.16
N ASP A 378 -40.41 27.13 -12.10
CA ASP A 378 -39.42 26.64 -13.07
C ASP A 378 -38.17 26.05 -12.39
N CYS A 379 -37.79 26.58 -11.21
CA CYS A 379 -36.66 26.07 -10.44
C CYS A 379 -37.04 24.96 -9.45
N HIS A 380 -38.29 24.47 -9.44
CA HIS A 380 -38.81 23.40 -8.58
C HIS A 380 -38.69 23.59 -7.05
N TYR A 381 -38.12 24.71 -6.58
CA TYR A 381 -37.91 25.01 -5.17
C TYR A 381 -38.44 26.41 -4.81
N SER A 382 -39.06 26.53 -3.63
CA SER A 382 -39.51 27.81 -3.08
C SER A 382 -38.81 28.11 -1.74
N PRO A 383 -38.34 29.36 -1.52
CA PRO A 383 -37.76 29.75 -0.24
C PRO A 383 -38.86 29.84 0.82
N ILE A 384 -38.59 29.26 1.98
CA ILE A 384 -39.46 29.33 3.16
C ILE A 384 -38.66 29.79 4.37
N ARG A 385 -39.22 30.74 5.12
CA ARG A 385 -38.63 31.21 6.39
C ARG A 385 -39.08 30.30 7.54
N ARG A 386 -38.12 29.77 8.29
CA ARG A 386 -38.36 28.93 9.48
C ARG A 386 -37.56 29.48 10.67
N THR A 387 -37.92 29.05 11.87
CA THR A 387 -37.19 29.36 13.11
C THR A 387 -36.66 28.08 13.73
N GLY A 388 -35.40 28.08 14.19
CA GLY A 388 -34.77 26.87 14.72
C GLY A 388 -33.27 27.01 14.94
N ARG A 389 -32.68 25.93 15.45
CA ARG A 389 -31.22 25.74 15.46
C ARG A 389 -30.84 24.98 14.19
N PHE A 390 -30.44 25.74 13.17
CA PHE A 390 -30.14 25.22 11.84
C PHE A 390 -28.64 25.01 11.63
N TYR A 391 -28.31 24.25 10.60
CA TYR A 391 -26.97 24.04 10.05
C TYR A 391 -26.84 24.86 8.76
N THR A 392 -25.63 25.29 8.44
CA THR A 392 -25.32 25.94 7.15
C THR A 392 -24.19 25.20 6.48
N VAL A 393 -24.36 24.86 5.21
CA VAL A 393 -23.31 24.28 4.36
C VAL A 393 -23.07 25.18 3.16
N THR A 394 -21.81 25.34 2.76
CA THR A 394 -21.42 26.13 1.59
C THR A 394 -21.18 25.25 0.39
N LYS A 395 -21.39 25.81 -0.80
CA LYS A 395 -21.12 25.17 -2.10
C LYS A 395 -19.69 24.64 -2.16
N GLU A 396 -18.71 25.46 -1.80
CA GLU A 396 -17.29 25.07 -1.71
C GLU A 396 -17.07 23.81 -0.86
N ARG A 397 -17.82 23.62 0.24
CA ARG A 397 -17.66 22.49 1.16
C ARG A 397 -18.26 21.19 0.61
N LEU A 398 -19.31 21.29 -0.20
CA LEU A 398 -19.94 20.15 -0.87
C LEU A 398 -19.22 19.80 -2.18
N GLU A 399 -18.67 20.81 -2.86
CA GLU A 399 -17.86 20.68 -4.07
C GLU A 399 -16.45 20.19 -3.79
N ILE A 400 -15.98 20.12 -2.53
CA ILE A 400 -14.62 19.65 -2.20
C ILE A 400 -14.40 18.29 -2.86
N PRO A 401 -13.50 18.25 -3.86
CA PRO A 401 -13.38 17.12 -4.76
C PRO A 401 -12.71 15.91 -4.12
#